data_AF-A0A2A6E9U3-F1
#
_entry.id   AF-A0A2A6E9U3-F1
#
_cell.length_a   1.000
_cell.length_b   1.000
_cell.length_c   1.000
_cell.angle_alpha   90.00
_cell.angle_beta   90.00
_cell.angle_gamma   90.00
#
_symmetry.space_group_name_H-M   'P 1'
#
loop_
_entity.id
_entity.type
_entity.pdbx_description
1 polymer ?
#
loop_
_entity_poly.entity_id
_entity_poly.type
_entity_poly.pdbx_seq_one_letter_code
_entity_poly.pdbx_strand_id
1 'polypeptide(L)'
;MATLVCNYLKYNGLEVAEDSVFRGFEMIDKYHPKLLFITNGIGAPINFQLVKYASLKKIKVVTLVSEGNFFDSEETISDFFWGHNKEQYLYEGINQQWSERVENLILKICPNLHNKIKVSGGVGFDHYKIVPKIDKKSFLLSFKKEHFKQVIGVGCWIFDTDKAEFVLRIDPSYIERFNKDRDDFNQNLIDIIKRNPEILFLLKEHPGNTRGLFESGIAGAEKFPNVLILKKESIVDCIAVSDFWITYESTTVIEAWLLGKQTCLLNPTGIDFPRANVYKGSPNYPDVPTLQAAIDSFYSTHELPGFQAMESERKEVIRETIQWDDGLNHVRAGNEIIRVLKEEEKREKKRIPFDLRKIKWKQYLLSRGIPRKTNNFIYDKLRGFDHEELSQRNAEIYNQQIAYYKKMGLSKEDLRTITVI
;
A
#
# COMPACT_ATOMS: atom_id res chain seq x y z
N MET A 1 -3.43 2.66 -7.19
CA MET A 1 -3.24 1.28 -7.72
C MET A 1 -4.22 0.97 -8.86
N ALA A 2 -5.54 0.90 -8.61
CA ALA A 2 -6.53 0.54 -9.64
C ALA A 2 -6.45 1.40 -10.91
N THR A 3 -6.50 2.72 -10.72
CA THR A 3 -6.41 3.73 -11.78
C THR A 3 -5.21 3.52 -12.71
N LEU A 4 -4.04 3.14 -12.20
CA LEU A 4 -2.84 2.94 -13.02
C LEU A 4 -3.05 1.82 -14.05
N VAL A 5 -3.62 0.69 -13.62
CA VAL A 5 -3.93 -0.45 -14.49
C VAL A 5 -5.06 -0.07 -15.44
N CYS A 6 -6.14 0.52 -14.93
CA CYS A 6 -7.29 0.94 -15.73
C CYS A 6 -6.90 1.92 -16.85
N ASN A 7 -6.02 2.88 -16.56
CA ASN A 7 -5.50 3.82 -17.55
C ASN A 7 -4.62 3.16 -18.60
N TYR A 8 -3.79 2.18 -18.23
CA TYR A 8 -3.01 1.41 -19.20
C TYR A 8 -3.91 0.53 -20.11
N LEU A 9 -5.01 -0.03 -19.57
CA LEU A 9 -6.01 -0.74 -20.38
C LEU A 9 -6.70 0.21 -21.37
N LYS A 10 -7.10 1.42 -20.93
CA LYS A 10 -7.64 2.47 -21.81
C LYS A 10 -6.63 2.90 -22.87
N TYR A 11 -5.36 3.07 -22.48
CA TYR A 11 -4.26 3.34 -23.42
C TYR A 11 -4.16 2.25 -24.49
N ASN A 12 -4.46 0.99 -24.16
CA ASN A 12 -4.53 -0.12 -25.10
C ASN A 12 -5.84 -0.22 -25.91
N GLY A 13 -6.74 0.75 -25.80
CA GLY A 13 -8.00 0.82 -26.56
C GLY A 13 -9.14 0.02 -25.95
N LEU A 14 -9.04 -0.38 -24.68
CA LEU A 14 -10.14 -1.04 -23.97
C LEU A 14 -11.08 -0.03 -23.32
N GLU A 15 -12.37 -0.35 -23.32
CA GLU A 15 -13.37 0.37 -22.54
C GLU A 15 -13.32 -0.09 -21.08
N VAL A 16 -13.19 0.86 -20.16
CA VAL A 16 -13.04 0.57 -18.72
C VAL A 16 -13.96 1.47 -17.92
N ALA A 17 -14.83 0.86 -17.12
CA ALA A 17 -15.66 1.52 -16.11
C ALA A 17 -15.06 1.29 -14.72
N GLU A 18 -14.90 2.36 -13.95
CA GLU A 18 -14.32 2.35 -12.60
C GLU A 18 -15.30 3.03 -11.62
N ASP A 19 -15.49 2.45 -10.44
CA ASP A 19 -16.40 2.97 -9.42
C ASP A 19 -16.05 2.32 -8.06
N SER A 20 -16.73 2.77 -7.01
CA SER A 20 -16.72 2.18 -5.68
C SER A 20 -17.12 0.71 -5.71
N VAL A 21 -16.40 -0.12 -4.94
CA VAL A 21 -16.75 -1.54 -4.73
C VAL A 21 -18.18 -1.71 -4.19
N PHE A 22 -18.71 -0.72 -3.45
CA PHE A 22 -20.08 -0.76 -2.94
C PHE A 22 -21.15 -0.63 -4.04
N ARG A 23 -20.78 -0.23 -5.26
CA ARG A 23 -21.62 -0.27 -6.47
C ARG A 23 -21.33 -1.45 -7.38
N GLY A 24 -20.40 -2.33 -7.02
CA GLY A 24 -19.90 -3.39 -7.90
C GLY A 24 -20.98 -4.33 -8.42
N PHE A 25 -21.97 -4.71 -7.60
CA PHE A 25 -23.10 -5.53 -8.06
C PHE A 25 -23.94 -4.84 -9.13
N GLU A 26 -24.22 -3.55 -8.94
CA GLU A 26 -24.96 -2.70 -9.88
C GLU A 26 -24.21 -2.57 -11.20
N MET A 27 -22.92 -2.30 -11.14
CA MET A 27 -22.08 -2.21 -12.34
C MET A 27 -22.02 -3.52 -13.12
N ILE A 28 -21.83 -4.64 -12.43
CA ILE A 28 -21.75 -5.97 -13.06
C ILE A 28 -23.04 -6.28 -13.83
N ASP A 29 -24.20 -5.97 -13.25
CA ASP A 29 -25.50 -6.20 -13.91
C ASP A 29 -25.84 -5.16 -14.97
N LYS A 30 -25.38 -3.91 -14.81
CA LYS A 30 -25.62 -2.85 -15.79
C LYS A 30 -24.78 -3.07 -17.05
N TYR A 31 -23.46 -3.22 -16.89
CA TYR A 31 -22.52 -3.22 -18.00
C TYR A 31 -22.25 -4.61 -18.58
N HIS A 32 -22.56 -5.69 -17.86
CA HIS A 32 -22.24 -7.06 -18.26
C HIS A 32 -20.77 -7.20 -18.74
N PRO A 33 -19.78 -6.77 -17.93
CA PRO A 33 -18.41 -6.66 -18.39
C PRO A 33 -17.81 -8.02 -18.77
N LYS A 34 -16.85 -8.03 -19.70
CA LYS A 34 -16.10 -9.24 -20.05
C LYS A 34 -15.17 -9.69 -18.91
N LEU A 35 -14.72 -8.75 -18.08
CA LEU A 35 -13.79 -8.98 -16.99
C LEU A 35 -14.07 -8.04 -15.82
N LEU A 36 -13.95 -8.56 -14.60
CA LEU A 36 -13.86 -7.81 -13.35
C LEU A 36 -12.38 -7.74 -12.94
N PHE A 37 -11.91 -6.52 -12.70
CA PHE A 37 -10.61 -6.25 -12.09
C PHE A 37 -10.81 -5.62 -10.70
N ILE A 38 -10.12 -6.12 -9.69
CA ILE A 38 -10.15 -5.56 -8.33
C ILE A 38 -8.77 -5.69 -7.65
N THR A 39 -8.35 -4.67 -6.91
CA THR A 39 -6.98 -4.57 -6.34
C THR A 39 -6.75 -5.41 -5.09
N ASN A 40 -7.80 -6.03 -4.56
CA ASN A 40 -7.73 -7.00 -3.47
C ASN A 40 -9.02 -7.83 -3.45
N GLY A 41 -8.95 -9.10 -3.86
CA GLY A 41 -10.12 -9.97 -3.92
C GLY A 41 -10.64 -10.42 -2.55
N ILE A 42 -9.79 -10.46 -1.52
CA ILE A 42 -10.07 -11.18 -0.26
C ILE A 42 -10.00 -10.33 1.00
N GLY A 43 -9.47 -9.11 0.92
CA GLY A 43 -9.23 -8.25 2.10
C GLY A 43 -10.46 -7.60 2.72
N ALA A 44 -11.63 -7.70 2.09
CA ALA A 44 -12.90 -7.30 2.69
C ALA A 44 -14.03 -8.24 2.24
N PRO A 45 -15.08 -8.46 3.06
CA PRO A 45 -16.18 -9.35 2.67
C PRO A 45 -16.85 -8.92 1.36
N ILE A 46 -16.99 -7.62 1.14
CA ILE A 46 -17.57 -7.05 -0.09
C ILE A 46 -16.75 -7.44 -1.34
N ASN A 47 -15.42 -7.35 -1.27
CA ASN A 47 -14.56 -7.64 -2.42
C ASN A 47 -14.68 -9.11 -2.82
N PHE A 48 -14.65 -10.02 -1.84
CA PHE A 48 -14.78 -11.45 -2.10
C PHE A 48 -16.16 -11.79 -2.67
N GLN A 49 -17.21 -11.16 -2.15
CA GLN A 49 -18.56 -11.33 -2.66
C GLN A 49 -18.69 -10.89 -4.13
N LEU A 50 -18.03 -9.79 -4.53
CA LEU A 50 -18.01 -9.33 -5.92
C LEU A 50 -17.23 -10.29 -6.84
N VAL A 51 -16.05 -10.74 -6.41
CA VAL A 51 -15.23 -11.75 -7.10
C VAL A 51 -16.05 -13.02 -7.36
N LYS A 52 -16.66 -13.57 -6.30
CA LYS A 52 -17.52 -14.74 -6.38
C LYS A 52 -18.72 -14.50 -7.30
N TYR A 53 -19.38 -13.35 -7.18
CA TYR A 53 -20.53 -13.00 -8.01
C TYR A 53 -20.19 -12.93 -9.50
N ALA A 54 -19.10 -12.25 -9.85
CA ALA A 54 -18.63 -12.13 -11.23
C ALA A 54 -18.27 -13.51 -11.82
N SER A 55 -17.53 -14.31 -11.06
CA SER A 55 -17.15 -15.67 -11.48
C SER A 55 -18.37 -16.55 -11.76
N LEU A 56 -19.38 -16.54 -10.87
CA LEU A 56 -20.64 -17.27 -11.06
C LEU A 56 -21.47 -16.78 -12.25
N LYS A 57 -21.27 -15.52 -12.69
CA LYS A 57 -21.87 -14.94 -13.91
C LYS A 57 -21.04 -15.16 -15.18
N LYS A 58 -19.98 -15.97 -15.12
CA LYS A 58 -19.03 -16.22 -16.23
C LYS A 58 -18.23 -14.98 -16.65
N ILE A 59 -18.12 -14.01 -15.76
CA ILE A 59 -17.24 -12.86 -15.98
C ILE A 59 -15.84 -13.30 -15.56
N LYS A 60 -14.84 -13.03 -16.40
CA LYS A 60 -13.44 -13.30 -16.05
C LYS A 60 -13.07 -12.44 -14.85
N VAL A 61 -12.25 -12.96 -13.94
CA VAL A 61 -11.85 -12.21 -12.75
C VAL A 61 -10.35 -12.23 -12.64
N VAL A 62 -9.77 -11.03 -12.57
CA VAL A 62 -8.34 -10.82 -12.31
C VAL A 62 -8.22 -9.95 -11.07
N THR A 63 -7.35 -10.35 -10.15
CA THR A 63 -7.14 -9.61 -8.90
C THR A 63 -5.67 -9.24 -8.73
N LEU A 64 -5.42 -8.13 -8.04
CA LEU A 64 -4.14 -7.88 -7.38
C LEU A 64 -4.27 -8.18 -5.89
N VAL A 65 -3.16 -8.05 -5.17
CA VAL A 65 -3.12 -7.96 -3.71
C VAL A 65 -2.74 -6.55 -3.25
N SER A 66 -3.38 -6.08 -2.17
CA SER A 66 -3.06 -4.77 -1.57
C SER A 66 -2.04 -4.82 -0.44
N GLU A 67 -1.86 -5.99 0.17
CA GLU A 67 -0.82 -6.28 1.17
C GLU A 67 -0.06 -7.50 0.64
N GLY A 68 1.07 -7.30 -0.01
CA GLY A 68 1.80 -8.40 -0.65
C GLY A 68 3.06 -8.84 0.09
N ASN A 69 3.48 -8.16 1.15
CA ASN A 69 4.70 -8.53 1.88
C ASN A 69 4.41 -9.57 2.98
N PHE A 70 4.15 -10.82 2.59
CA PHE A 70 3.78 -11.88 3.54
C PHE A 70 4.95 -12.22 4.48
N PHE A 71 4.62 -12.61 5.71
CA PHE A 71 5.56 -13.22 6.63
C PHE A 71 5.84 -14.67 6.23
N ASP A 72 7.04 -15.16 6.54
CA ASP A 72 7.48 -16.51 6.19
C ASP A 72 6.98 -17.54 7.23
N SER A 73 5.66 -17.67 7.39
CA SER A 73 5.08 -18.78 8.17
C SER A 73 3.81 -19.34 7.53
N GLU A 74 3.67 -20.67 7.52
CA GLU A 74 2.59 -21.35 6.79
C GLU A 74 1.18 -20.93 7.25
N GLU A 75 1.01 -20.74 8.56
CA GLU A 75 -0.25 -20.26 9.14
C GLU A 75 -0.60 -18.85 8.64
N THR A 76 0.38 -17.95 8.60
CA THR A 76 0.13 -16.57 8.18
C THR A 76 -0.11 -16.45 6.68
N ILE A 77 0.60 -17.23 5.86
CA ILE A 77 0.40 -17.25 4.41
C ILE A 77 -1.04 -17.65 4.06
N SER A 78 -1.59 -18.66 4.75
CA SER A 78 -2.98 -19.09 4.54
C SER A 78 -3.97 -17.96 4.85
N ASP A 79 -3.78 -17.24 5.95
CA ASP A 79 -4.64 -16.11 6.34
C ASP A 79 -4.53 -14.93 5.37
N PHE A 80 -3.31 -14.58 4.94
CA PHE A 80 -3.11 -13.51 3.95
C PHE A 80 -3.68 -13.87 2.58
N PHE A 81 -3.55 -15.13 2.15
CA PHE A 81 -3.99 -15.55 0.83
C PHE A 81 -5.51 -15.75 0.77
N TRP A 82 -6.10 -16.41 1.76
CA TRP A 82 -7.53 -16.71 1.76
C TRP A 82 -8.38 -15.62 2.39
N GLY A 83 -7.91 -14.93 3.43
CA GLY A 83 -8.61 -13.83 4.08
C GLY A 83 -10.08 -14.15 4.40
N HIS A 84 -11.02 -13.42 3.76
CA HIS A 84 -12.46 -13.64 3.91
C HIS A 84 -13.02 -14.81 3.10
N ASN A 85 -12.23 -15.45 2.22
CA ASN A 85 -12.60 -16.65 1.49
C ASN A 85 -12.47 -17.91 2.36
N LYS A 86 -13.47 -18.16 3.20
CA LYS A 86 -13.50 -19.36 4.06
C LYS A 86 -13.80 -20.66 3.30
N GLU A 87 -14.13 -20.57 2.01
CA GLU A 87 -14.33 -21.73 1.13
C GLU A 87 -13.03 -22.27 0.55
N GLN A 88 -11.92 -21.50 0.67
CA GLN A 88 -10.60 -21.84 0.12
C GLN A 88 -10.65 -22.29 -1.35
N TYR A 89 -11.54 -21.66 -2.11
CA TYR A 89 -11.68 -21.87 -3.55
C TYR A 89 -11.34 -20.57 -4.29
N LEU A 90 -10.36 -20.63 -5.19
CA LEU A 90 -9.94 -19.47 -5.98
C LEU A 90 -10.91 -19.25 -7.17
N TYR A 91 -11.83 -18.29 -6.99
CA TYR A 91 -12.84 -17.90 -7.97
C TYR A 91 -12.27 -17.10 -9.14
N GLU A 92 -11.10 -16.52 -8.92
CA GLU A 92 -10.28 -15.80 -9.87
C GLU A 92 -9.79 -16.70 -11.00
N GLY A 93 -9.69 -16.12 -12.19
CA GLY A 93 -8.91 -16.70 -13.28
C GLY A 93 -7.43 -16.52 -13.00
N ILE A 94 -7.03 -15.28 -12.67
CA ILE A 94 -5.66 -14.90 -12.30
C ILE A 94 -5.68 -14.08 -11.01
N ASN A 95 -4.72 -14.35 -10.14
CA ASN A 95 -4.44 -13.62 -8.92
C ASN A 95 -2.97 -13.19 -8.95
N GLN A 96 -2.73 -11.87 -8.97
CA GLN A 96 -1.41 -11.30 -9.20
C GLN A 96 -0.77 -10.82 -7.89
N GLN A 97 0.43 -11.32 -7.63
CA GLN A 97 1.24 -11.13 -6.43
C GLN A 97 2.36 -10.11 -6.65
N TRP A 98 2.88 -9.58 -5.54
CA TRP A 98 3.94 -8.58 -5.58
C TRP A 98 5.30 -9.14 -5.94
N SER A 99 5.63 -10.39 -5.58
CA SER A 99 6.95 -10.97 -5.82
C SER A 99 6.94 -12.48 -5.98
N GLU A 100 7.97 -13.00 -6.63
CA GLU A 100 8.22 -14.44 -6.75
C GLU A 100 8.38 -15.11 -5.38
N ARG A 101 8.92 -14.38 -4.39
CA ARG A 101 8.99 -14.86 -3.00
C ARG A 101 7.59 -15.27 -2.52
N VAL A 102 6.62 -14.38 -2.67
CA VAL A 102 5.25 -14.58 -2.18
C VAL A 102 4.50 -15.61 -3.01
N GLU A 103 4.70 -15.62 -4.33
CA GLU A 103 4.20 -16.69 -5.19
C GLU A 103 4.69 -18.06 -4.69
N ASN A 104 6.00 -18.22 -4.45
CA ASN A 104 6.58 -19.48 -3.98
C ASN A 104 5.99 -19.91 -2.63
N LEU A 105 5.78 -18.97 -1.70
CA LEU A 105 5.12 -19.23 -0.43
C LEU A 105 3.69 -19.75 -0.61
N ILE A 106 2.91 -19.13 -1.50
CA ILE A 106 1.53 -19.56 -1.80
C ILE A 106 1.54 -20.94 -2.46
N LEU A 107 2.40 -21.18 -3.46
CA LEU A 107 2.45 -22.43 -4.21
C LEU A 107 2.96 -23.60 -3.38
N LYS A 108 3.74 -23.35 -2.31
CA LYS A 108 4.09 -24.37 -1.32
C LYS A 108 2.85 -24.96 -0.64
N ILE A 109 1.84 -24.13 -0.36
CA ILE A 109 0.61 -24.51 0.34
C ILE A 109 -0.50 -24.92 -0.65
N CYS A 110 -0.54 -24.30 -1.82
CA CYS A 110 -1.58 -24.49 -2.84
C CYS A 110 -0.97 -24.74 -4.24
N PRO A 111 -0.23 -25.84 -4.45
CA PRO A 111 0.51 -26.10 -5.70
C PRO A 111 -0.38 -26.24 -6.93
N ASN A 112 -1.64 -26.61 -6.74
CA ASN A 112 -2.65 -26.68 -7.80
C ASN A 112 -3.01 -25.31 -8.41
N LEU A 113 -2.56 -24.20 -7.81
CA LEU A 113 -2.85 -22.85 -8.26
C LEU A 113 -1.75 -22.23 -9.15
N HIS A 114 -0.69 -22.96 -9.51
CA HIS A 114 0.45 -22.43 -10.29
C HIS A 114 0.07 -21.72 -11.61
N ASN A 115 -1.01 -22.13 -12.28
CA ASN A 115 -1.49 -21.47 -13.50
C ASN A 115 -2.33 -20.21 -13.25
N LYS A 116 -2.68 -19.95 -11.98
CA LYS A 116 -3.55 -18.86 -11.56
C LYS A 116 -2.81 -17.79 -10.77
N ILE A 117 -1.73 -18.14 -10.08
CA ILE A 117 -0.88 -17.19 -9.38
C ILE A 117 0.14 -16.63 -10.37
N LYS A 118 0.29 -15.30 -10.41
CA LYS A 118 1.21 -14.60 -11.31
C LYS A 118 1.92 -13.46 -10.59
N VAL A 119 3.10 -13.07 -11.05
CA VAL A 119 3.86 -11.97 -10.41
C VAL A 119 3.83 -10.73 -11.29
N SER A 120 3.16 -9.68 -10.79
CA SER A 120 3.06 -8.39 -11.48
C SER A 120 3.89 -7.28 -10.85
N GLY A 121 4.41 -7.51 -9.65
CA GLY A 121 5.04 -6.46 -8.85
C GLY A 121 4.04 -5.69 -8.00
N GLY A 122 4.57 -4.88 -7.09
CA GLY A 122 3.79 -3.98 -6.25
C GLY A 122 3.24 -2.78 -7.03
N VAL A 123 2.11 -2.94 -7.73
CA VAL A 123 1.50 -1.89 -8.60
C VAL A 123 1.30 -0.53 -7.92
N GLY A 124 1.05 -0.52 -6.61
CA GLY A 124 0.94 0.73 -5.84
C GLY A 124 2.22 1.56 -5.87
N PHE A 125 3.38 0.89 -5.92
CA PHE A 125 4.70 1.52 -5.85
C PHE A 125 5.11 2.25 -7.13
N ASP A 126 4.47 1.96 -8.26
CA ASP A 126 4.69 2.71 -9.51
C ASP A 126 4.37 4.19 -9.35
N HIS A 127 3.46 4.53 -8.42
CA HIS A 127 3.09 5.91 -8.11
C HIS A 127 4.30 6.77 -7.73
N TYR A 128 5.29 6.21 -7.03
CA TYR A 128 6.50 6.92 -6.60
C TYR A 128 7.47 7.26 -7.75
N LYS A 129 7.30 6.64 -8.93
CA LYS A 129 8.08 6.93 -10.13
C LYS A 129 7.32 7.80 -11.14
N ILE A 130 6.00 7.62 -11.22
CA ILE A 130 5.14 8.24 -12.22
C ILE A 130 4.65 9.62 -11.80
N VAL A 131 4.25 9.76 -10.53
CA VAL A 131 3.57 10.97 -10.08
C VAL A 131 4.59 12.05 -9.71
N PRO A 132 4.42 13.29 -10.22
CA PRO A 132 5.28 14.41 -9.84
C PRO A 132 5.26 14.63 -8.34
N LYS A 133 6.44 14.93 -7.79
CA LYS A 133 6.61 15.24 -6.38
C LYS A 133 6.03 16.62 -6.10
N ILE A 134 5.36 16.77 -4.96
CA ILE A 134 4.95 18.09 -4.48
C ILE A 134 6.17 18.97 -4.21
N ASP A 135 6.04 20.26 -4.49
CA ASP A 135 7.06 21.24 -4.14
C ASP A 135 7.11 21.47 -2.62
N LYS A 136 8.32 21.35 -2.02
CA LYS A 136 8.55 21.50 -0.57
C LYS A 136 8.05 22.84 -0.06
N LYS A 137 8.31 23.93 -0.79
CA LYS A 137 7.91 25.28 -0.36
C LYS A 137 6.39 25.42 -0.34
N SER A 138 5.72 24.95 -1.39
CA SER A 138 4.26 24.98 -1.52
C SER A 138 3.58 24.13 -0.45
N PHE A 139 4.12 22.94 -0.16
CA PHE A 139 3.64 22.09 0.93
C PHE A 139 3.80 22.77 2.29
N LEU A 140 4.98 23.30 2.62
CA LEU A 140 5.20 23.93 3.92
C LEU A 140 4.37 25.20 4.11
N LEU A 141 4.14 25.95 3.02
CA LEU A 141 3.28 27.14 3.03
C LEU A 141 1.83 26.81 3.42
N SER A 142 1.28 25.68 2.97
CA SER A 142 -0.10 25.28 3.31
C SER A 142 -0.28 25.02 4.82
N PHE A 143 0.81 24.72 5.53
CA PHE A 143 0.86 24.54 6.98
C PHE A 143 1.47 25.71 7.75
N LYS A 144 1.84 26.81 7.09
CA LYS A 144 2.52 27.98 7.68
C LYS A 144 3.86 27.61 8.34
N LYS A 145 4.61 26.71 7.70
CA LYS A 145 5.91 26.18 8.16
C LYS A 145 7.06 26.48 7.19
N GLU A 146 6.86 27.42 6.25
CA GLU A 146 7.81 27.74 5.17
C GLU A 146 9.15 28.32 5.63
N HIS A 147 9.26 28.75 6.90
CA HIS A 147 10.50 29.21 7.51
C HIS A 147 11.46 28.07 7.85
N PHE A 148 10.96 26.83 7.99
CA PHE A 148 11.80 25.65 8.18
C PHE A 148 12.43 25.21 6.86
N LYS A 149 13.75 25.27 6.80
CA LYS A 149 14.53 24.82 5.63
C LYS A 149 14.82 23.32 5.67
N GLN A 150 15.03 22.82 6.88
CA GLN A 150 15.33 21.42 7.18
C GLN A 150 14.03 20.74 7.65
N VAL A 151 13.76 19.56 7.09
CA VAL A 151 12.56 18.77 7.40
C VAL A 151 12.96 17.32 7.55
N ILE A 152 12.74 16.74 8.72
CA ILE A 152 12.89 15.30 8.96
C ILE A 152 11.50 14.68 9.00
N GLY A 153 11.28 13.68 8.16
CA GLY A 153 10.03 12.92 8.14
C GLY A 153 10.10 11.70 9.04
N VAL A 154 9.00 11.40 9.72
CA VAL A 154 8.86 10.21 10.57
C VAL A 154 7.58 9.48 10.19
N GLY A 155 7.72 8.24 9.71
CA GLY A 155 6.60 7.32 9.51
C GLY A 155 6.24 6.66 10.84
N CYS A 156 5.12 7.07 11.44
CA CYS A 156 4.71 6.53 12.74
C CYS A 156 4.08 5.14 12.56
N TRP A 157 4.49 4.21 13.41
CA TRP A 157 3.92 2.87 13.50
C TRP A 157 2.62 2.86 14.32
N ILE A 158 1.99 1.70 14.42
CA ILE A 158 0.88 1.40 15.33
C ILE A 158 1.38 0.51 16.46
N PHE A 159 1.67 1.11 17.62
CA PHE A 159 2.00 0.42 18.85
C PHE A 159 0.74 0.00 19.62
N ASP A 160 -0.12 -0.78 18.97
CA ASP A 160 -1.34 -1.34 19.57
C ASP A 160 -1.17 -2.82 19.83
N THR A 161 -1.18 -3.24 21.10
CA THR A 161 -1.04 -4.66 21.46
C THR A 161 -2.26 -5.49 21.07
N ASP A 162 -3.44 -4.88 20.92
CA ASP A 162 -4.66 -5.59 20.52
C ASP A 162 -4.69 -5.85 19.00
N LYS A 163 -4.03 -4.99 18.21
CA LYS A 163 -3.89 -5.15 16.75
C LYS A 163 -2.52 -5.66 16.31
N ALA A 164 -1.52 -5.67 17.17
CA ALA A 164 -0.26 -6.37 16.97
C ALA A 164 -0.42 -7.89 17.12
N GLU A 165 -1.65 -8.40 16.93
CA GLU A 165 -2.01 -9.81 16.79
C GLU A 165 -0.99 -10.61 16.00
N PHE A 166 -0.36 -10.03 14.97
CA PHE A 166 0.55 -10.77 14.10
C PHE A 166 1.87 -11.22 14.75
N VAL A 167 2.52 -10.34 15.54
CA VAL A 167 3.78 -10.67 16.24
C VAL A 167 3.48 -11.20 17.65
N LEU A 168 2.44 -10.67 18.29
CA LEU A 168 2.09 -11.00 19.67
C LEU A 168 1.33 -12.33 19.81
N ARG A 169 0.75 -12.88 18.74
CA ARG A 169 0.19 -14.26 18.73
C ARG A 169 1.28 -15.33 18.82
N ILE A 170 2.50 -15.03 18.38
CA ILE A 170 3.59 -16.01 18.30
C ILE A 170 4.28 -16.15 19.65
N ASP A 171 4.53 -15.05 20.36
CA ASP A 171 5.14 -15.08 21.69
C ASP A 171 4.74 -13.85 22.54
N PRO A 172 4.01 -14.06 23.66
CA PRO A 172 3.62 -12.99 24.58
C PRO A 172 4.80 -12.20 25.19
N SER A 173 6.01 -12.75 25.19
CA SER A 173 7.22 -12.05 25.69
C SER A 173 7.52 -10.78 24.88
N TYR A 174 7.10 -10.71 23.61
CA TYR A 174 7.25 -9.52 22.78
C TYR A 174 6.30 -8.37 23.17
N ILE A 175 5.25 -8.61 23.96
CA ILE A 175 4.33 -7.55 24.41
C ILE A 175 5.08 -6.52 25.26
N GLU A 176 5.90 -7.00 26.20
CA GLU A 176 6.67 -6.13 27.09
C GLU A 176 7.69 -5.33 26.28
N ARG A 177 8.44 -6.00 25.39
CA ARG A 177 9.37 -5.35 24.47
C ARG A 177 8.68 -4.28 23.61
N PHE A 178 7.53 -4.61 23.02
CA PHE A 178 6.82 -3.72 22.10
C PHE A 178 6.25 -2.48 22.81
N ASN A 179 5.74 -2.64 24.03
CA ASN A 179 5.33 -1.50 24.86
C ASN A 179 6.54 -0.64 25.26
N LYS A 180 7.66 -1.27 25.62
CA LYS A 180 8.90 -0.57 25.91
C LYS A 180 9.42 0.20 24.70
N ASP A 181 9.43 -0.41 23.52
CA ASP A 181 9.84 0.24 22.29
C ASP A 181 8.94 1.44 21.94
N ARG A 182 7.63 1.38 22.19
CA ARG A 182 6.74 2.54 22.03
C ARG A 182 7.20 3.71 22.89
N ASP A 183 7.39 3.45 24.18
CA ASP A 183 7.68 4.48 25.17
C ASP A 183 9.08 5.06 24.95
N ASP A 184 10.07 4.21 24.68
CA ASP A 184 11.43 4.61 24.36
C ASP A 184 11.51 5.34 23.02
N PHE A 185 10.79 4.88 21.98
CA PHE A 185 10.70 5.58 20.68
C PHE A 185 10.15 6.98 20.88
N ASN A 186 9.06 7.11 21.65
CA ASN A 186 8.45 8.39 21.95
C ASN A 186 9.42 9.32 22.67
N GLN A 187 10.06 8.83 23.73
CA GLN A 187 10.98 9.62 24.54
C GLN A 187 12.20 10.06 23.73
N ASN A 188 12.83 9.13 22.99
CA ASN A 188 13.98 9.43 22.14
C ASN A 188 13.63 10.46 21.07
N LEU A 189 12.49 10.31 20.39
CA LEU A 189 12.04 11.26 19.37
C LEU A 189 11.76 12.65 19.96
N ILE A 190 11.10 12.74 21.12
CA ILE A 190 10.86 14.02 21.82
C ILE A 190 12.17 14.72 22.16
N ASP A 191 13.17 13.99 22.65
CA ASP A 191 14.44 14.59 23.05
C ASP A 191 15.26 15.03 21.84
N ILE A 192 15.16 14.33 20.70
CA ILE A 192 15.70 14.79 19.42
C ILE A 192 14.98 16.07 18.94
N ILE A 193 13.65 16.11 18.98
CA ILE A 193 12.85 17.29 18.59
C ILE A 193 13.28 18.53 19.38
N LYS A 194 13.46 18.39 20.71
CA LYS A 194 13.87 19.49 21.60
C LYS A 194 15.28 20.01 21.29
N ARG A 195 16.20 19.11 20.91
CA ARG A 195 17.61 19.46 20.62
C ARG A 195 17.78 20.21 19.29
N ASN A 196 16.81 20.08 18.39
CA ASN A 196 16.88 20.62 17.03
C ASN A 196 15.70 21.56 16.73
N PRO A 197 15.55 22.69 17.45
CA PRO A 197 14.40 23.60 17.29
C PRO A 197 14.29 24.24 15.90
N GLU A 198 15.37 24.25 15.13
CA GLU A 198 15.46 24.77 13.75
C GLU A 198 15.05 23.77 12.66
N ILE A 199 14.87 22.50 13.03
CA ILE A 199 14.45 21.43 12.11
C ILE A 199 12.96 21.15 12.32
N LEU A 200 12.18 21.12 11.24
CA LEU A 200 10.79 20.67 11.30
C LEU A 200 10.73 19.14 11.32
N PHE A 201 10.06 18.58 12.31
CA PHE A 201 9.73 17.16 12.36
C PHE A 201 8.30 16.94 11.85
N LEU A 202 8.19 16.29 10.69
CA LEU A 202 6.92 15.90 10.09
C LEU A 202 6.58 14.48 10.55
N LEU A 203 5.59 14.35 11.44
CA LEU A 203 5.17 13.09 12.02
C LEU A 203 3.93 12.58 11.30
N LYS A 204 4.07 11.52 10.50
CA LYS A 204 2.97 10.96 9.72
C LYS A 204 2.34 9.76 10.44
N GLU A 205 1.15 9.96 11.01
CA GLU A 205 0.36 8.90 11.63
C GLU A 205 -0.08 7.84 10.61
N HIS A 206 -0.10 6.58 11.03
CA HIS A 206 -0.72 5.51 10.26
C HIS A 206 -2.23 5.73 10.11
N PRO A 207 -2.82 5.56 8.92
CA PRO A 207 -4.25 5.81 8.71
C PRO A 207 -5.16 4.90 9.55
N GLY A 208 -4.71 3.68 9.85
CA GLY A 208 -5.40 2.70 10.70
C GLY A 208 -5.29 2.93 12.22
N ASN A 209 -4.55 3.95 12.66
CA ASN A 209 -4.43 4.29 14.08
C ASN A 209 -5.80 4.80 14.60
N THR A 210 -6.26 4.22 15.70
CA THR A 210 -7.55 4.58 16.32
C THR A 210 -7.43 5.22 17.70
N ARG A 211 -6.27 5.12 18.37
CA ARG A 211 -6.04 5.64 19.73
C ARG A 211 -5.12 6.86 19.75
N GLY A 212 -4.81 7.42 18.58
CA GLY A 212 -4.13 8.71 18.42
C GLY A 212 -2.65 8.67 18.76
N LEU A 213 -2.13 9.79 19.27
CA LEU A 213 -0.68 10.03 19.39
C LEU A 213 0.07 9.01 20.26
N PHE A 214 -0.60 8.43 21.25
CA PHE A 214 -0.02 7.39 22.11
C PHE A 214 0.30 6.11 21.32
N GLU A 215 -0.67 5.60 20.55
CA GLU A 215 -0.48 4.42 19.69
C GLU A 215 0.54 4.69 18.57
N SER A 216 0.72 5.95 18.18
CA SER A 216 1.77 6.33 17.23
C SER A 216 3.16 6.54 17.85
N GLY A 217 3.32 6.41 19.17
CA GLY A 217 4.59 6.67 19.85
C GLY A 217 5.03 8.13 19.76
N ILE A 218 4.09 9.08 19.66
CA ILE A 218 4.37 10.52 19.48
C ILE A 218 3.58 11.42 20.45
N ALA A 219 3.03 10.85 21.52
CA ALA A 219 2.31 11.61 22.54
C ALA A 219 3.21 12.70 23.15
N GLY A 220 2.73 13.93 23.27
CA GLY A 220 3.48 15.07 23.78
C GLY A 220 4.29 15.82 22.72
N ALA A 221 4.50 15.24 21.53
CA ALA A 221 5.22 15.90 20.44
C ALA A 221 4.43 17.10 19.87
N GLU A 222 3.10 17.10 19.99
CA GLU A 222 2.22 18.17 19.52
C GLU A 222 2.47 19.53 20.19
N LYS A 223 3.20 19.55 21.30
CA LYS A 223 3.51 20.75 22.09
C LYS A 223 4.66 21.57 21.50
N PHE A 224 5.45 21.00 20.59
CA PHE A 224 6.65 21.66 20.06
C PHE A 224 6.34 22.44 18.78
N PRO A 225 6.81 23.70 18.66
CA PRO A 225 6.52 24.54 17.49
C PRO A 225 7.19 24.03 16.20
N ASN A 226 8.24 23.23 16.31
CA ASN A 226 8.95 22.58 15.21
C ASN A 226 8.42 21.17 14.88
N VAL A 227 7.16 20.88 15.23
CA VAL A 227 6.47 19.64 14.87
C VAL A 227 5.26 19.92 13.98
N LEU A 228 5.03 19.03 13.01
CA LEU A 228 3.83 18.97 12.18
C LEU A 228 3.31 17.53 12.16
N ILE A 229 2.15 17.29 12.75
CA ILE A 229 1.51 15.96 12.80
C ILE A 229 0.48 15.86 11.69
N LEU A 230 0.61 14.83 10.85
CA LEU A 230 -0.22 14.61 9.66
C LEU A 230 -0.86 13.23 9.69
N LYS A 231 -2.08 13.11 9.17
CA LYS A 231 -2.80 11.82 9.13
C LYS A 231 -3.48 11.57 7.78
N LYS A 232 -4.07 12.59 7.18
CA LYS A 232 -4.85 12.48 5.94
C LYS A 232 -4.01 12.71 4.69
N GLU A 233 -2.91 13.42 4.85
CA GLU A 233 -1.99 13.83 3.81
C GLU A 233 -1.34 12.60 3.16
N SER A 234 -1.05 12.73 1.87
CA SER A 234 -0.39 11.66 1.12
C SER A 234 0.97 11.33 1.73
N ILE A 235 1.25 10.03 1.92
CA ILE A 235 2.56 9.56 2.37
C ILE A 235 3.66 9.96 1.37
N VAL A 236 3.34 9.95 0.07
CA VAL A 236 4.25 10.37 -1.02
C VAL A 236 4.70 11.81 -0.81
N ASP A 237 3.76 12.71 -0.49
CA ASP A 237 4.05 14.12 -0.28
C ASP A 237 4.90 14.32 0.98
N CYS A 238 4.53 13.65 2.07
CA CYS A 238 5.25 13.70 3.33
C CYS A 238 6.72 13.26 3.16
N ILE A 239 6.95 12.17 2.45
CA ILE A 239 8.30 11.68 2.16
C ILE A 239 9.03 12.63 1.20
N ALA A 240 8.36 13.12 0.15
CA ALA A 240 8.98 13.97 -0.86
C ALA A 240 9.56 15.28 -0.28
N VAL A 241 8.85 15.90 0.67
CA VAL A 241 9.26 17.17 1.31
C VAL A 241 10.29 16.99 2.43
N SER A 242 10.47 15.76 2.90
CA SER A 242 11.45 15.41 3.94
C SER A 242 12.84 15.27 3.36
N ASP A 243 13.87 15.62 4.11
CA ASP A 243 15.27 15.49 3.68
C ASP A 243 15.72 14.02 3.76
N PHE A 244 15.34 13.33 4.85
CA PHE A 244 15.41 11.87 5.01
C PHE A 244 14.21 11.37 5.84
N TRP A 245 14.05 10.04 5.94
CA TRP A 245 12.88 9.41 6.54
C TRP A 245 13.23 8.44 7.68
N ILE A 246 12.61 8.64 8.84
CA ILE A 246 12.77 7.81 10.03
C ILE A 246 11.55 6.90 10.17
N THR A 247 11.75 5.65 10.60
CA THR A 247 10.66 4.76 10.99
C THR A 247 11.06 3.86 12.16
N TYR A 248 10.08 3.25 12.84
CA TYR A 248 10.33 2.11 13.73
C TYR A 248 10.55 0.85 12.89
N GLU A 249 9.46 0.32 12.33
CA GLU A 249 9.40 -0.64 11.23
C GLU A 249 8.44 -0.04 10.20
N SER A 250 8.57 -0.23 8.89
CA SER A 250 7.55 0.22 7.92
C SER A 250 7.93 -0.14 6.49
N THR A 251 6.93 -0.46 5.66
CA THR A 251 7.10 -0.49 4.19
C THR A 251 7.33 0.91 3.61
N THR A 252 7.07 1.99 4.36
CA THR A 252 7.35 3.37 3.92
C THR A 252 8.84 3.62 3.64
N VAL A 253 9.76 2.76 4.13
CA VAL A 253 11.18 2.83 3.74
C VAL A 253 11.38 2.53 2.27
N ILE A 254 10.63 1.58 1.70
CA ILE A 254 10.69 1.27 0.27
C ILE A 254 10.19 2.47 -0.53
N GLU A 255 9.07 3.06 -0.10
CA GLU A 255 8.48 4.26 -0.70
C GLU A 255 9.48 5.44 -0.72
N ALA A 256 10.21 5.62 0.39
CA ALA A 256 11.29 6.59 0.50
C ALA A 256 12.45 6.31 -0.44
N TRP A 257 12.92 5.06 -0.55
CA TRP A 257 13.96 4.69 -1.51
C TRP A 257 13.55 4.94 -2.95
N LEU A 258 12.30 4.66 -3.31
CA LEU A 258 11.77 4.93 -4.66
C LEU A 258 11.78 6.42 -5.00
N LEU A 259 11.59 7.27 -4.00
CA LEU A 259 11.68 8.73 -4.10
C LEU A 259 13.12 9.27 -4.01
N GLY A 260 14.12 8.40 -3.80
CA GLY A 260 15.53 8.75 -3.66
C GLY A 260 15.88 9.35 -2.30
N LYS A 261 15.10 9.06 -1.25
CA LYS A 261 15.36 9.51 0.12
C LYS A 261 16.17 8.47 0.88
N GLN A 262 17.06 8.96 1.74
CA GLN A 262 17.75 8.10 2.71
C GLN A 262 16.80 7.78 3.86
N THR A 263 16.98 6.62 4.47
CA THR A 263 16.14 6.14 5.56
C THR A 263 16.99 5.67 6.73
N CYS A 264 16.44 5.76 7.93
CA CYS A 264 17.00 5.09 9.10
C CYS A 264 15.90 4.58 10.02
N LEU A 265 16.28 3.65 10.89
CA LEU A 265 15.41 3.12 11.92
C LEU A 265 15.71 3.81 13.25
N LEU A 266 14.65 4.06 14.01
CA LEU A 266 14.72 4.30 15.44
C LEU A 266 14.09 3.09 16.12
N ASN A 267 14.87 2.04 16.36
CA ASN A 267 14.48 0.86 17.14
C ASN A 267 15.25 0.84 18.47
N PRO A 268 14.63 1.26 19.59
CA PRO A 268 15.32 1.43 20.86
C PRO A 268 15.91 0.14 21.45
N THR A 269 15.17 -0.96 21.42
CA THR A 269 15.65 -2.25 21.93
C THR A 269 16.35 -3.10 20.86
N GLY A 270 16.86 -2.47 19.81
CA GLY A 270 17.58 -3.13 18.71
C GLY A 270 16.65 -3.76 17.66
N ILE A 271 17.26 -4.48 16.72
CA ILE A 271 16.59 -5.01 15.52
C ILE A 271 16.34 -6.52 15.54
N ASP A 272 16.72 -7.19 16.63
CA ASP A 272 16.67 -8.65 16.74
C ASP A 272 15.31 -9.11 17.28
N PHE A 273 14.31 -9.12 16.40
CA PHE A 273 12.96 -9.63 16.68
C PHE A 273 12.24 -10.09 15.40
N PRO A 274 11.22 -10.97 15.50
CA PRO A 274 10.46 -11.45 14.35
C PRO A 274 9.78 -10.30 13.61
N ARG A 275 10.20 -10.06 12.36
CA ARG A 275 9.71 -8.96 11.52
C ARG A 275 9.96 -9.22 10.04
N ALA A 276 9.29 -8.46 9.17
CA ALA A 276 9.49 -8.53 7.73
C ALA A 276 10.88 -8.03 7.35
N ASN A 277 11.43 -8.46 6.22
CA ASN A 277 12.79 -8.15 5.75
C ASN A 277 13.07 -6.66 5.45
N VAL A 278 12.05 -5.78 5.45
CA VAL A 278 12.15 -4.37 4.99
C VAL A 278 13.19 -3.54 5.71
N TYR A 279 13.54 -3.90 6.95
CA TYR A 279 14.51 -3.17 7.74
C TYR A 279 15.95 -3.29 7.26
N LYS A 280 16.30 -4.35 6.53
CA LYS A 280 17.69 -4.68 6.18
C LYS A 280 18.37 -3.58 5.35
N GLY A 281 17.59 -2.72 4.70
CA GLY A 281 18.09 -1.63 3.86
C GLY A 281 18.32 -0.30 4.58
N SER A 282 18.13 -0.22 5.91
CA SER A 282 18.27 1.01 6.70
C SER A 282 19.15 0.82 7.95
N PRO A 283 20.09 1.74 8.25
CA PRO A 283 20.83 1.72 9.51
C PRO A 283 19.90 1.99 10.69
N ASN A 284 20.18 1.39 11.84
CA ASN A 284 19.46 1.64 13.09
C ASN A 284 20.25 2.58 14.00
N TYR A 285 19.58 3.61 14.50
CA TYR A 285 20.09 4.52 15.51
C TYR A 285 19.20 4.40 16.75
N PRO A 286 19.54 3.51 17.70
CA PRO A 286 18.61 3.09 18.76
C PRO A 286 18.34 4.17 19.82
N ASP A 287 19.16 5.21 19.91
CA ASP A 287 19.12 6.17 21.00
C ASP A 287 19.39 7.61 20.54
N VAL A 288 19.17 8.56 21.46
CA VAL A 288 19.35 10.00 21.19
C VAL A 288 20.79 10.33 20.74
N PRO A 289 21.87 9.86 21.40
CA PRO A 289 23.23 10.16 20.95
C PRO A 289 23.52 9.71 19.51
N THR A 290 23.12 8.47 19.15
CA THR A 290 23.40 7.92 17.82
C THR A 290 22.55 8.59 16.74
N LEU A 291 21.27 8.87 17.01
CA LEU A 291 20.39 9.56 16.06
C LEU A 291 20.79 11.03 15.88
N GLN A 292 21.20 11.73 16.95
CA GLN A 292 21.72 13.09 16.81
C GLN A 292 22.99 13.13 15.96
N ALA A 293 23.94 12.23 16.20
CA ALA A 293 25.16 12.15 15.39
C ALA A 293 24.86 11.88 13.91
N ALA A 294 23.85 11.06 13.62
CA ALA A 294 23.40 10.82 12.26
C ALA A 294 22.75 12.05 11.61
N ILE A 295 21.94 12.82 12.36
CA ILE A 295 21.36 14.09 11.93
C ILE A 295 22.47 15.09 11.59
N ASP A 296 23.44 15.25 12.50
CA ASP A 296 24.58 16.17 12.32
C ASP A 296 25.42 15.78 11.10
N SER A 297 25.68 14.48 10.91
CA SER A 297 26.35 13.95 9.71
C SER A 297 25.53 14.26 8.46
N PHE A 298 24.24 13.97 8.45
CA PHE A 298 23.41 14.19 7.27
C PHE A 298 23.39 15.67 6.85
N TYR A 299 23.27 16.61 7.78
CA TYR A 299 23.26 18.02 7.43
C TYR A 299 24.64 18.61 7.13
N SER A 300 25.73 17.91 7.45
CA SER A 300 27.10 18.30 7.05
C SER A 300 27.58 17.63 5.76
N THR A 301 27.25 16.37 5.53
CA THR A 301 27.75 15.55 4.41
C THR A 301 26.68 15.16 3.39
N HIS A 302 25.40 15.40 3.68
CA HIS A 302 24.25 14.88 2.93
C HIS A 302 24.15 13.34 2.95
N GLU A 303 24.73 12.67 3.94
CA GLU A 303 24.73 11.21 4.06
C GLU A 303 24.44 10.75 5.50
N LEU A 304 23.51 9.80 5.62
CA LEU A 304 23.28 9.05 6.86
C LEU A 304 24.36 7.97 7.03
N PRO A 305 25.07 7.95 8.17
CA PRO A 305 26.11 6.94 8.44
C PRO A 305 25.60 5.51 8.27
N GLY A 306 26.28 4.73 7.40
CA GLY A 306 25.94 3.34 7.13
C GLY A 306 24.85 3.12 6.07
N PHE A 307 24.14 4.17 5.61
CA PHE A 307 23.10 4.00 4.60
C PHE A 307 23.66 3.50 3.26
N GLN A 308 24.77 4.06 2.77
CA GLN A 308 25.34 3.63 1.49
C GLN A 308 25.84 2.18 1.50
N ALA A 309 26.34 1.70 2.64
CA ALA A 309 26.81 0.33 2.79
C ALA A 309 25.70 -0.72 2.58
N MET A 310 24.42 -0.33 2.68
CA MET A 310 23.25 -1.22 2.57
C MET A 310 22.58 -1.19 1.18
N GLU A 311 23.27 -0.74 0.13
CA GLU A 311 22.68 -0.63 -1.21
C GLU A 311 22.25 -1.99 -1.78
N SER A 312 23.08 -3.02 -1.60
CA SER A 312 22.77 -4.40 -2.00
C SER A 312 21.52 -4.92 -1.31
N GLU A 313 21.42 -4.68 -0.01
CA GLU A 313 20.31 -5.10 0.84
C GLU A 313 19.02 -4.39 0.44
N ARG A 314 19.07 -3.10 0.09
CA ARG A 314 17.91 -2.39 -0.46
C ARG A 314 17.42 -2.99 -1.76
N LYS A 315 18.32 -3.31 -2.70
CA LYS A 315 17.97 -3.95 -3.97
C LYS A 315 17.31 -5.31 -3.74
N GLU A 316 17.84 -6.07 -2.79
CA GLU A 316 17.29 -7.37 -2.45
C GLU A 316 15.92 -7.26 -1.77
N VAL A 317 15.74 -6.34 -0.82
CA VAL A 317 14.43 -6.06 -0.21
C VAL A 317 13.41 -5.64 -1.27
N ILE A 318 13.78 -4.75 -2.19
CA ILE A 318 12.90 -4.34 -3.30
C ILE A 318 12.47 -5.56 -4.13
N ARG A 319 13.43 -6.41 -4.52
CA ARG A 319 13.16 -7.63 -5.28
C ARG A 319 12.25 -8.59 -4.52
N GLU A 320 12.52 -8.86 -3.26
CA GLU A 320 11.76 -9.81 -2.45
C GLU A 320 10.37 -9.30 -2.03
N THR A 321 10.19 -7.98 -1.92
CA THR A 321 8.94 -7.38 -1.45
C THR A 321 8.05 -6.89 -2.59
N ILE A 322 8.59 -6.17 -3.57
CA ILE A 322 7.80 -5.55 -4.66
C ILE A 322 8.20 -5.99 -6.07
N GLN A 323 9.20 -6.86 -6.18
CA GLN A 323 9.81 -7.40 -7.41
C GLN A 323 10.53 -6.39 -8.30
N TRP A 324 9.86 -5.31 -8.70
CA TRP A 324 10.42 -4.28 -9.57
C TRP A 324 10.10 -2.88 -9.07
N ASP A 325 11.09 -1.99 -9.19
CA ASP A 325 11.00 -0.56 -8.90
C ASP A 325 11.02 0.32 -10.17
N ASP A 326 10.85 -0.27 -11.35
CA ASP A 326 10.92 0.39 -12.66
C ASP A 326 9.69 1.25 -13.00
N GLY A 327 8.66 1.24 -12.15
CA GLY A 327 7.42 1.98 -12.36
C GLY A 327 6.51 1.38 -13.43
N LEU A 328 6.68 0.10 -13.79
CA LEU A 328 5.94 -0.58 -14.87
C LEU A 328 5.16 -1.82 -14.38
N ASN A 329 4.95 -1.98 -13.08
CA ASN A 329 4.17 -3.09 -12.52
C ASN A 329 2.71 -3.08 -13.01
N HIS A 330 2.10 -1.91 -13.16
CA HIS A 330 0.76 -1.74 -13.74
C HIS A 330 0.69 -2.17 -15.23
N VAL A 331 1.81 -2.07 -15.96
CA VAL A 331 1.93 -2.51 -17.35
C VAL A 331 1.94 -4.04 -17.39
N ARG A 332 2.75 -4.69 -16.54
CA ARG A 332 2.74 -6.16 -16.35
C ARG A 332 1.34 -6.65 -16.03
N ALA A 333 0.70 -6.02 -15.05
CA ALA A 333 -0.65 -6.39 -14.63
C ALA A 333 -1.70 -6.21 -15.73
N GLY A 334 -1.62 -5.11 -16.48
CA GLY A 334 -2.53 -4.83 -17.58
C GLY A 334 -2.33 -5.75 -18.78
N ASN A 335 -1.09 -6.12 -19.11
CA ASN A 335 -0.80 -7.08 -20.18
C ASN A 335 -1.35 -8.47 -19.85
N GLU A 336 -1.30 -8.88 -18.59
CA GLU A 336 -1.92 -10.13 -18.16
C GLU A 336 -3.46 -10.07 -18.25
N ILE A 337 -4.08 -8.94 -17.91
CA ILE A 337 -5.52 -8.72 -18.13
C ILE A 337 -5.88 -8.80 -19.62
N ILE A 338 -5.07 -8.19 -20.50
CA ILE A 338 -5.27 -8.24 -21.95
C ILE A 338 -5.15 -9.68 -22.46
N ARG A 339 -4.19 -10.46 -21.97
CA ARG A 339 -4.01 -11.88 -22.27
C ARG A 339 -5.27 -12.66 -21.89
N VAL A 340 -5.70 -12.54 -20.63
CA VAL A 340 -6.91 -13.19 -20.11
C VAL A 340 -8.15 -12.80 -20.91
N LEU A 341 -8.29 -11.54 -21.33
CA LEU A 341 -9.43 -11.10 -22.16
C LEU A 341 -9.52 -11.84 -23.50
N LYS A 342 -8.38 -12.21 -24.11
CA LYS A 342 -8.31 -12.91 -25.39
C LYS A 342 -8.61 -14.40 -25.30
N GLU A 343 -8.48 -15.02 -24.11
CA GLU A 343 -8.73 -16.45 -23.95
C GLU A 343 -10.20 -16.82 -24.16
N GLU A 344 -10.48 -17.88 -24.90
CA GLU A 344 -11.83 -18.45 -24.94
C GLU A 344 -11.99 -19.45 -23.79
N GLU A 345 -12.75 -19.08 -22.77
CA GLU A 345 -12.98 -19.94 -21.61
C GLU A 345 -14.45 -20.37 -21.53
N LYS A 346 -14.70 -21.67 -21.71
CA LYS A 346 -16.04 -22.25 -21.53
C LYS A 346 -16.33 -22.43 -20.04
N ARG A 347 -16.88 -21.39 -19.39
CA ARG A 347 -17.38 -21.48 -18.02
C ARG A 347 -18.84 -21.92 -17.99
N GLU A 348 -19.20 -22.84 -17.09
CA GLU A 348 -20.59 -23.23 -16.86
C GLU A 348 -21.33 -22.20 -15.99
N LYS A 349 -22.61 -21.99 -16.26
CA LYS A 349 -23.40 -21.03 -15.45
C LYS A 349 -23.77 -21.72 -14.15
N LYS A 350 -23.25 -21.22 -13.04
CA LYS A 350 -23.61 -21.72 -11.72
C LYS A 350 -24.76 -20.89 -11.13
N ARG A 351 -25.61 -21.55 -10.35
CA ARG A 351 -26.68 -20.86 -9.61
C ARG A 351 -26.06 -19.92 -8.59
N ILE A 352 -26.50 -18.67 -8.57
CA ILE A 352 -26.06 -17.70 -7.56
C ILE A 352 -26.67 -18.11 -6.19
N PRO A 353 -25.85 -18.34 -5.15
CA PRO A 353 -26.34 -18.70 -3.81
C PRO A 353 -27.37 -17.72 -3.27
N PHE A 354 -28.28 -18.18 -2.41
CA PHE A 354 -29.32 -17.34 -1.83
C PHE A 354 -28.74 -16.18 -1.00
N ASP A 355 -27.71 -16.45 -0.19
CA ASP A 355 -27.09 -15.42 0.64
C ASP A 355 -26.42 -14.32 -0.19
N LEU A 356 -25.76 -14.70 -1.28
CA LEU A 356 -25.14 -13.73 -2.20
C LEU A 356 -26.22 -12.89 -2.91
N ARG A 357 -27.38 -13.47 -3.25
CA ARG A 357 -28.54 -12.70 -3.75
C ARG A 357 -29.06 -11.72 -2.71
N LYS A 358 -29.17 -12.13 -1.45
CA LYS A 358 -29.62 -11.26 -0.34
C LYS A 358 -28.67 -10.08 -0.13
N ILE A 359 -27.35 -10.34 -0.13
CA ILE A 359 -26.32 -9.31 -0.01
C ILE A 359 -26.38 -8.33 -1.18
N LYS A 360 -26.46 -8.83 -2.41
CA LYS A 360 -26.65 -8.03 -3.62
C LYS A 360 -27.85 -7.10 -3.45
N TRP A 361 -29.03 -7.63 -3.13
CA TRP A 361 -30.25 -6.84 -2.97
C TRP A 361 -30.12 -5.78 -1.87
N LYS A 362 -29.50 -6.13 -0.74
CA LYS A 362 -29.21 -5.17 0.33
C LYS A 362 -28.37 -4.01 -0.18
N GLN A 363 -27.33 -4.27 -0.98
CA GLN A 363 -26.50 -3.21 -1.55
C GLN A 363 -27.21 -2.36 -2.59
N TYR A 364 -28.02 -2.96 -3.45
CA TYR A 364 -28.88 -2.22 -4.39
C TYR A 364 -29.84 -1.27 -3.69
N LEU A 365 -30.42 -1.71 -2.57
CA LEU A 365 -31.28 -0.84 -1.77
C LEU A 365 -30.46 0.30 -1.16
N LEU A 366 -29.27 0.00 -0.61
CA LEU A 366 -28.39 1.02 -0.02
C LEU A 366 -27.89 2.04 -1.06
N SER A 367 -27.56 1.63 -2.30
CA SER A 367 -27.17 2.56 -3.37
C SER A 367 -28.30 3.49 -3.80
N ARG A 368 -29.55 3.10 -3.56
CA ARG A 368 -30.75 3.93 -3.74
C ARG A 368 -31.16 4.70 -2.48
N GLY A 369 -30.36 4.61 -1.42
CA GLY A 369 -30.64 5.23 -0.12
C GLY A 369 -31.79 4.62 0.67
N ILE A 370 -32.02 3.31 0.50
CA ILE A 370 -33.06 2.56 1.19
C ILE A 370 -32.42 1.46 2.07
N PRO A 371 -32.78 1.37 3.37
CA PRO A 371 -33.43 2.42 4.16
C PRO A 371 -32.49 3.61 4.35
N ARG A 372 -33.05 4.83 4.48
CA ARG A 372 -32.31 6.01 4.95
C ARG A 372 -31.95 5.82 6.42
N LYS A 373 -30.92 5.04 6.69
CA LYS A 373 -30.35 4.89 8.03
C LYS A 373 -29.16 5.84 8.16
N THR A 374 -29.26 6.75 9.10
CA THR A 374 -28.10 7.51 9.61
C THR A 374 -27.09 6.51 10.20
N ASN A 375 -25.80 6.71 9.95
CA ASN A 375 -24.68 5.88 10.43
C ASN A 375 -24.56 4.47 9.82
N ASN A 376 -25.01 4.27 8.57
CA ASN A 376 -24.69 3.05 7.85
C ASN A 376 -23.42 3.24 7.03
N PHE A 377 -22.32 2.59 7.43
CA PHE A 377 -21.01 2.71 6.78
C PHE A 377 -21.05 2.58 5.25
N ILE A 378 -21.78 1.60 4.71
CA ILE A 378 -21.87 1.40 3.25
C ILE A 378 -22.63 2.55 2.60
N TYR A 379 -23.75 2.98 3.18
CA TYR A 379 -24.52 4.12 2.69
C TYR A 379 -23.70 5.41 2.71
N ASP A 380 -22.95 5.65 3.80
CA ASP A 380 -22.11 6.83 3.95
C ASP A 380 -20.97 6.82 2.93
N LYS A 381 -20.35 5.66 2.68
CA LYS A 381 -19.32 5.49 1.64
C LYS A 381 -19.87 5.65 0.23
N LEU A 382 -21.10 5.23 -0.05
CA LEU A 382 -21.75 5.42 -1.34
C LEU A 382 -22.09 6.89 -1.59
N ARG A 383 -22.64 7.58 -0.58
CA ARG A 383 -23.01 9.00 -0.68
C ARG A 383 -21.80 9.93 -0.75
N GLY A 384 -20.74 9.59 -0.03
CA GLY A 384 -19.49 10.36 -0.02
C GLY A 384 -18.53 10.00 -1.16
N PHE A 385 -18.91 9.10 -2.09
CA PHE A 385 -18.05 8.76 -3.20
C PHE A 385 -18.10 9.87 -4.26
N ASP A 386 -16.97 10.55 -4.45
CA ASP A 386 -16.85 11.65 -5.38
C ASP A 386 -16.44 11.14 -6.76
N HIS A 387 -17.42 11.07 -7.67
CA HIS A 387 -17.20 10.68 -9.05
C HIS A 387 -16.43 11.72 -9.87
N GLU A 388 -16.55 13.00 -9.50
CA GLU A 388 -15.83 14.07 -10.18
C GLU A 388 -14.35 14.02 -9.79
N GLU A 389 -14.05 13.87 -8.50
CA GLU A 389 -12.69 13.65 -8.01
C GLU A 389 -12.05 12.43 -8.68
N LEU A 390 -12.75 11.29 -8.75
CA LEU A 390 -12.26 10.10 -9.44
C LEU A 390 -11.95 10.39 -10.92
N SER A 391 -12.85 11.10 -11.62
CA SER A 391 -12.67 11.42 -13.03
C SER A 391 -11.46 12.33 -13.25
N GLN A 392 -11.33 13.38 -12.45
CA GLN A 392 -10.20 14.31 -12.48
C GLN A 392 -8.89 13.58 -12.18
N ARG A 393 -8.85 12.77 -11.11
CA ARG A 393 -7.66 11.99 -10.73
C ARG A 393 -7.29 10.97 -11.80
N ASN A 394 -8.26 10.33 -12.44
CA ASN A 394 -8.02 9.40 -13.54
C ASN A 394 -7.34 10.09 -14.73
N ALA A 395 -7.83 11.27 -15.13
CA ALA A 395 -7.22 12.05 -16.22
C ALA A 395 -5.81 12.53 -15.86
N GLU A 396 -5.62 13.00 -14.63
CA GLU A 396 -4.32 13.45 -14.14
C GLU A 396 -3.28 12.33 -14.18
N ILE A 397 -3.59 11.18 -13.57
CA ILE A 397 -2.70 10.01 -13.53
C ILE A 397 -2.43 9.48 -14.95
N TYR A 398 -3.44 9.49 -15.84
CA TYR A 398 -3.27 9.06 -17.23
C TYR A 398 -2.18 9.91 -17.92
N ASN A 399 -2.27 11.22 -17.81
CA ASN A 399 -1.29 12.13 -18.41
C ASN A 399 0.12 11.91 -17.83
N GLN A 400 0.23 11.66 -16.52
CA GLN A 400 1.49 11.37 -15.86
C GLN A 400 2.10 10.04 -16.33
N GLN A 401 1.28 8.99 -16.53
CA GLN A 401 1.75 7.73 -17.10
C GLN A 401 2.30 7.90 -18.52
N ILE A 402 1.58 8.63 -19.39
CA ILE A 402 2.05 8.89 -20.75
C ILE A 402 3.35 9.70 -20.75
N ALA A 403 3.47 10.70 -19.88
CA ALA A 403 4.70 11.46 -19.72
C ALA A 403 5.86 10.56 -19.23
N TYR A 404 5.58 9.65 -18.29
CA TYR A 404 6.55 8.68 -17.79
C TYR A 404 7.04 7.73 -18.89
N TYR A 405 6.14 7.13 -19.68
CA TYR A 405 6.54 6.23 -20.77
C TYR A 405 7.40 6.95 -21.81
N LYS A 406 7.04 8.19 -22.18
CA LYS A 406 7.84 9.02 -23.09
C LYS A 406 9.22 9.32 -22.52
N LYS A 407 9.30 9.67 -21.23
CA LYS A 407 10.58 9.90 -20.53
C LYS A 407 11.47 8.66 -20.56
N MET A 408 10.87 7.47 -20.44
CA MET A 408 11.58 6.19 -20.51
C MET A 408 11.91 5.75 -21.95
N GLY A 409 11.48 6.50 -22.97
CA GLY A 409 11.70 6.12 -24.37
C GLY A 409 10.90 4.90 -24.82
N LEU A 410 9.80 4.56 -24.13
CA LEU A 410 9.01 3.35 -24.39
C LEU A 410 7.85 3.65 -25.35
N SER A 411 7.81 2.92 -26.46
CA SER A 411 6.65 2.88 -27.36
C SER A 411 5.53 2.01 -26.78
N LYS A 412 4.36 2.03 -27.42
CA LYS A 412 3.24 1.16 -27.02
C LYS A 412 3.59 -0.32 -27.23
N GLU A 413 4.34 -0.61 -28.27
CA GLU A 413 4.83 -1.94 -28.63
C GLU A 413 5.81 -2.45 -27.57
N ASP A 414 6.75 -1.61 -27.13
CA ASP A 414 7.69 -1.95 -26.06
C ASP A 414 6.94 -2.26 -24.75
N LEU A 415 5.95 -1.43 -24.39
CA LEU A 415 5.16 -1.67 -23.18
C LEU A 415 4.40 -3.01 -23.23
N ARG A 416 3.98 -3.46 -24.41
CA ARG A 416 3.25 -4.73 -24.57
C ARG A 416 4.14 -5.97 -24.41
N THR A 417 5.46 -5.83 -24.51
CA THR A 417 6.38 -6.95 -24.27
C THR A 417 6.71 -7.15 -22.79
N ILE A 418 6.30 -6.22 -21.92
CA ILE A 418 6.56 -6.29 -20.48
C ILE A 418 5.48 -7.13 -19.81
N THR A 419 5.77 -8.38 -19.49
CA THR A 419 4.79 -9.34 -18.96
C THR A 419 5.03 -9.67 -17.50
N VAL A 420 4.02 -10.28 -16.88
CA VAL A 420 4.17 -10.99 -15.60
C VAL A 420 5.14 -12.17 -15.73
N ILE A 421 5.60 -12.68 -14.59
CA ILE A 421 6.19 -14.01 -14.45
C ILE A 421 5.05 -15.00 -14.14
#